data_AF-A0A1H4G8T6-F1
#
_entry.id   AF-A0A1H4G8T6-F1
#
_cell.length_a   1.000
_cell.length_b   1.000
_cell.length_c   1.000
_cell.angle_alpha   90.00
_cell.angle_beta   90.00
_cell.angle_gamma   90.00
#
_symmetry.space_group_name_H-M   'P 1'
#
loop_
_entity.id
_entity.type
_entity.pdbx_description
1 polymer ?
#
loop_
_entity_poly.entity_id
_entity_poly.type
_entity_poly.pdbx_seq_one_letter_code
_entity_poly.pdbx_strand_id
1 'polypeptide(L)'
;MSTDDNRLAGRLRHGAQASPATGILLVARAAVAAAPVAEMAQWAALARQRHPAARVAFGFVGQGAPSVRAALADLRAEGAHEVLIVPLMLPFEPSLRNSLGRMIARWRATDPAPWPSIRLGTGWAPHTAAPSGLLDCLVAAAAGAEPLSVDTAKPEGSLVPAQHHRVLLCAGGPCTQAGALILWQHLRARQDEWKLRQEGAGMMSCRTTCLGPCALAPVMQVWPDGATYGGLDETGTDAVLRGHVLGGQPVDALRYEPTGRKQRLRGEDGPAQ
;
A
#
# COMPACT_ATOMS: atom_id res chain seq x y z
N MET A 1 16.40 -44.46 8.44
CA MET A 1 15.80 -43.25 9.04
C MET A 1 16.06 -42.08 8.09
N SER A 2 15.40 -41.81 6.95
CA SER A 2 14.01 -41.96 6.48
C SER A 2 12.96 -41.57 7.51
N THR A 3 12.52 -40.30 7.46
CA THR A 3 11.16 -39.85 7.09
C THR A 3 10.99 -38.38 7.53
N ASP A 4 11.38 -37.38 6.74
CA ASP A 4 10.78 -36.03 6.89
C ASP A 4 11.03 -35.08 5.70
N ASP A 5 12.03 -35.33 4.85
CA ASP A 5 12.34 -34.48 3.69
C ASP A 5 11.31 -34.58 2.53
N ASN A 6 10.44 -35.60 2.54
CA ASN A 6 9.47 -35.84 1.48
C ASN A 6 8.13 -35.10 1.69
N ARG A 7 7.96 -34.36 2.80
CA ARG A 7 6.72 -33.64 3.10
C ARG A 7 6.62 -32.26 2.44
N LEU A 8 7.74 -31.64 2.06
CA LEU A 8 7.76 -30.34 1.38
C LEU A 8 7.66 -30.47 -0.15
N ALA A 9 8.24 -31.52 -0.73
CA ALA A 9 8.14 -31.81 -2.17
C ALA A 9 6.76 -32.37 -2.60
N GLY A 10 6.02 -32.98 -1.67
CA GLY A 10 4.71 -33.60 -1.92
C GLY A 10 3.53 -32.63 -2.07
N ARG A 11 3.66 -31.35 -1.66
CA ARG A 11 2.56 -30.37 -1.75
C ARG A 11 2.51 -29.58 -3.06
N LEU A 12 3.46 -29.79 -3.96
CA LEU A 12 3.47 -29.18 -5.30
C LEU A 12 2.83 -30.08 -6.38
N ARG A 13 2.33 -31.28 -6.02
CA ARG A 13 1.86 -32.29 -6.98
C ARG A 13 0.48 -32.87 -6.68
N HIS A 14 -0.44 -32.12 -6.09
CA HIS A 14 -1.86 -32.47 -6.07
C HIS A 14 -2.72 -31.23 -6.38
N GLY A 15 -3.36 -31.24 -7.55
CA GLY A 15 -4.44 -30.32 -7.90
C GLY A 15 -4.18 -29.27 -8.99
N ALA A 16 -3.39 -29.57 -10.03
CA ALA A 16 -3.50 -28.84 -11.30
C ALA A 16 -4.73 -29.35 -12.07
N GLN A 17 -5.92 -29.16 -11.51
CA GLN A 17 -7.12 -29.02 -12.32
C GLN A 17 -7.34 -27.51 -12.43
N ALA A 18 -7.16 -26.97 -13.64
CA ALA A 18 -7.59 -25.62 -13.92
C ALA A 18 -9.09 -25.52 -13.57
N SER A 19 -9.35 -24.85 -12.47
CA SER A 19 -10.68 -24.58 -11.93
C SER A 19 -10.84 -23.05 -11.87
N PRO A 20 -12.08 -22.55 -11.80
CA PRO A 20 -12.56 -21.33 -12.47
C PRO A 20 -11.67 -20.09 -12.23
N ALA A 21 -11.50 -19.28 -13.28
CA ALA A 21 -10.83 -17.97 -13.33
C ALA A 21 -9.92 -17.66 -12.12
N THR A 22 -8.74 -18.29 -12.03
CA THR A 22 -7.77 -17.94 -10.98
C THR A 22 -7.11 -16.59 -11.32
N GLY A 23 -7.08 -15.66 -10.37
CA GLY A 23 -6.34 -14.41 -10.45
C GLY A 23 -4.95 -14.54 -9.84
N ILE A 24 -3.94 -13.93 -10.46
CA ILE A 24 -2.58 -13.75 -9.93
C ILE A 24 -2.36 -12.24 -9.76
N LEU A 25 -2.05 -11.82 -8.53
CA LEU A 25 -1.74 -10.44 -8.22
C LEU A 25 -0.28 -10.31 -7.81
N LEU A 26 0.55 -9.75 -8.69
CA LEU A 26 1.94 -9.43 -8.39
C LEU A 26 2.01 -8.18 -7.52
N VAL A 27 2.64 -8.27 -6.35
CA VAL A 27 2.65 -7.17 -5.37
C VAL A 27 4.06 -6.68 -5.10
N ALA A 28 4.30 -5.40 -5.41
CA ALA A 28 5.53 -4.70 -5.08
C ALA A 28 5.30 -3.67 -3.95
N ARG A 29 6.39 -3.21 -3.31
CA ARG A 29 6.29 -2.24 -2.21
C ARG A 29 5.85 -0.87 -2.71
N ALA A 30 6.54 -0.32 -3.71
CA ALA A 30 6.20 0.99 -4.26
C ALA A 30 6.79 1.23 -5.66
N ALA A 31 6.15 2.10 -6.44
CA ALA A 31 6.65 2.71 -7.66
C ALA A 31 6.17 4.16 -7.72
N VAL A 32 7.10 5.11 -7.87
CA VAL A 32 6.79 6.56 -7.93
C VAL A 32 6.97 7.12 -9.33
N ALA A 33 7.88 6.55 -10.12
CA ALA A 33 8.17 6.95 -11.49
C ALA A 33 7.58 5.98 -12.51
N ALA A 34 7.47 6.41 -13.77
CA ALA A 34 6.91 5.61 -14.85
C ALA A 34 7.71 4.33 -15.15
N ALA A 35 9.05 4.38 -15.06
CA ALA A 35 9.91 3.24 -15.39
C ALA A 35 9.65 2.00 -14.50
N PRO A 36 9.62 2.09 -13.15
CA PRO A 36 9.25 0.94 -12.30
C PRO A 36 7.83 0.43 -12.52
N VAL A 37 6.88 1.29 -12.92
CA VAL A 37 5.52 0.85 -13.27
C VAL A 37 5.53 0.05 -14.58
N ALA A 38 6.29 0.50 -15.58
CA ALA A 38 6.47 -0.22 -16.84
C ALA A 38 7.15 -1.58 -16.62
N GLU A 39 8.12 -1.67 -15.71
CA GLU A 39 8.75 -2.93 -15.34
C GLU A 39 7.73 -3.91 -14.72
N MET A 40 6.88 -3.44 -13.81
CA MET A 40 5.80 -4.28 -13.26
C MET A 40 4.81 -4.76 -14.33
N ALA A 41 4.53 -3.95 -15.34
CA ALA A 41 3.71 -4.35 -16.48
C ALA A 41 4.40 -5.45 -17.31
N GLN A 42 5.72 -5.38 -17.50
CA GLN A 42 6.50 -6.43 -18.17
C GLN A 42 6.47 -7.74 -17.37
N TRP A 43 6.64 -7.68 -16.05
CA TRP A 43 6.51 -8.85 -15.17
C TRP A 43 5.12 -9.48 -15.25
N ALA A 44 4.06 -8.66 -15.27
CA ALA A 44 2.70 -9.14 -15.45
C ALA A 44 2.50 -9.80 -16.82
N ALA A 45 3.04 -9.24 -17.90
CA ALA A 45 2.98 -9.82 -19.24
C ALA A 45 3.69 -11.19 -19.30
N LEU A 46 4.87 -11.30 -18.69
CA LEU A 46 5.61 -12.56 -18.59
C LEU A 46 4.84 -13.62 -17.80
N ALA A 47 4.20 -13.22 -16.69
CA ALA A 47 3.35 -14.12 -15.92
C ALA A 47 2.12 -14.59 -16.71
N ARG A 48 1.48 -13.72 -17.51
CA ARG A 48 0.38 -14.11 -18.41
C ARG A 48 0.82 -15.14 -19.44
N GLN A 49 2.01 -14.96 -20.03
CA GLN A 49 2.55 -15.90 -20.99
C GLN A 49 2.77 -17.29 -20.37
N ARG A 50 3.23 -17.36 -19.12
CA ARG A 50 3.48 -18.63 -18.42
C ARG A 50 2.24 -19.25 -17.78
N HIS A 51 1.20 -18.46 -17.55
CA HIS A 51 -0.05 -18.88 -16.92
C HIS A 51 -1.27 -18.42 -17.73
N PRO A 52 -1.47 -18.91 -18.97
CA PRO A 52 -2.48 -18.39 -19.90
C PRO A 52 -3.93 -18.59 -19.42
N ALA A 53 -4.17 -19.54 -18.51
CA ALA A 53 -5.48 -19.78 -17.91
C ALA A 53 -5.81 -18.82 -16.75
N ALA A 54 -4.83 -18.07 -16.24
CA ALA A 54 -5.00 -17.15 -15.13
C ALA A 54 -5.20 -15.70 -15.60
N ARG A 55 -6.01 -14.93 -14.86
CA ARG A 55 -6.01 -13.48 -14.95
C ARG A 55 -4.81 -12.94 -14.17
N VAL A 56 -4.05 -12.00 -14.72
CA VAL A 56 -2.86 -11.48 -14.05
C VAL A 56 -2.92 -9.96 -13.99
N ALA A 57 -2.78 -9.45 -12.77
CA ALA A 57 -2.65 -8.03 -12.47
C ALA A 57 -1.41 -7.78 -11.58
N PHE A 58 -1.07 -6.51 -11.40
CA PHE A 58 -0.07 -6.09 -10.41
C PHE A 58 -0.64 -4.97 -9.55
N GLY A 59 -0.03 -4.72 -8.39
CA GLY A 59 -0.40 -3.60 -7.54
C GLY A 59 0.64 -3.26 -6.47
N PHE A 60 0.50 -2.07 -5.87
CA PHE A 60 1.44 -1.55 -4.88
C PHE A 60 0.80 -1.41 -3.49
N VAL A 61 1.49 -1.90 -2.45
CA VAL A 61 1.04 -1.76 -1.05
C VAL A 61 1.39 -0.40 -0.43
N GLY A 62 2.45 0.24 -0.91
CA GLY A 62 3.00 1.49 -0.36
C GLY A 62 2.61 2.70 -1.19
N GLN A 63 3.42 3.06 -2.18
CA GLN A 63 3.12 4.17 -3.11
C GLN A 63 3.10 3.65 -4.54
N GLY A 64 2.15 4.09 -5.35
CA GLY A 64 2.06 3.71 -6.75
C GLY A 64 0.63 3.37 -7.16
N ALA A 65 0.40 3.33 -8.47
CA ALA A 65 -0.87 2.95 -9.06
C ALA A 65 -0.65 1.82 -10.08
N PRO A 66 -1.52 0.81 -10.12
CA PRO A 66 -2.72 0.63 -9.29
C PRO A 66 -2.39 0.18 -7.85
N SER A 67 -3.28 0.50 -6.91
CA SER A 67 -3.18 0.01 -5.53
C SER A 67 -3.55 -1.48 -5.48
N VAL A 68 -3.10 -2.20 -4.44
CA VAL A 68 -3.54 -3.59 -4.22
C VAL A 68 -5.06 -3.70 -4.12
N ARG A 69 -5.72 -2.70 -3.51
CA ARG A 69 -7.19 -2.67 -3.40
C ARG A 69 -7.85 -2.56 -4.78
N ALA A 70 -7.37 -1.65 -5.62
CA ALA A 70 -7.88 -1.47 -6.98
C ALA A 70 -7.67 -2.71 -7.83
N ALA A 71 -6.45 -3.25 -7.83
CA ALA A 71 -6.13 -4.46 -8.61
C ALA A 71 -6.94 -5.70 -8.15
N LEU A 72 -7.24 -5.83 -6.85
CA LEU A 72 -8.14 -6.87 -6.34
C LEU A 72 -9.59 -6.66 -6.80
N ALA A 73 -10.06 -5.42 -6.83
CA ALA A 73 -11.39 -5.09 -7.32
C ALA A 73 -11.52 -5.42 -8.81
N ASP A 74 -10.51 -5.09 -9.61
CA ASP A 74 -10.47 -5.40 -11.04
C ASP A 74 -10.49 -6.92 -11.28
N LEU A 75 -9.61 -7.68 -10.60
CA LEU A 75 -9.61 -9.14 -10.70
C LEU A 75 -10.95 -9.76 -10.29
N ARG A 76 -11.61 -9.22 -9.26
CA ARG A 76 -12.94 -9.65 -8.85
C ARG A 76 -13.99 -9.33 -9.92
N ALA A 77 -13.96 -8.14 -10.51
CA ALA A 77 -14.86 -7.74 -11.59
C ALA A 77 -14.67 -8.60 -12.85
N GLU A 78 -13.45 -9.08 -13.10
CA GLU A 78 -13.13 -10.03 -14.17
C GLU A 78 -13.56 -11.49 -13.86
N GLY A 79 -14.25 -11.72 -12.75
CA GLY A 79 -14.81 -13.01 -12.37
C GLY A 79 -13.84 -13.94 -11.65
N ALA A 80 -12.74 -13.42 -11.08
CA ALA A 80 -11.83 -14.27 -10.32
C ALA A 80 -12.50 -14.81 -9.06
N HIS A 81 -12.46 -16.14 -8.87
CA HIS A 81 -13.01 -16.82 -7.69
C HIS A 81 -11.93 -17.13 -6.63
N GLU A 82 -10.67 -17.22 -7.06
CA GLU A 82 -9.49 -17.29 -6.20
C GLU A 82 -8.46 -16.27 -6.70
N VAL A 83 -7.79 -15.57 -5.78
CA VAL A 83 -6.67 -14.69 -6.08
C VAL A 83 -5.42 -15.12 -5.30
N LEU A 84 -4.36 -15.38 -6.05
CA LEU A 84 -3.02 -15.66 -5.54
C LEU A 84 -2.19 -14.37 -5.51
N ILE A 85 -1.92 -13.86 -4.33
CA ILE A 85 -1.05 -12.71 -4.12
C ILE A 85 0.41 -13.20 -4.08
N VAL A 86 1.19 -12.75 -5.05
CA VAL A 86 2.61 -13.08 -5.22
C VAL A 86 3.46 -11.87 -4.83
N PRO A 87 4.11 -11.89 -3.65
CA PRO A 87 4.96 -10.77 -3.22
C PRO A 87 6.30 -10.76 -3.99
N LEU A 88 6.59 -9.64 -4.64
CA LEU A 88 7.85 -9.33 -5.34
C LEU A 88 8.72 -8.37 -4.52
N MET A 89 8.86 -8.63 -3.22
CA MET A 89 9.64 -7.78 -2.30
C MET A 89 10.63 -8.61 -1.48
N LEU A 90 11.83 -8.04 -1.32
CA LEU A 90 12.99 -8.65 -0.69
C LEU A 90 13.61 -7.61 0.28
N PRO A 91 13.72 -7.91 1.59
CA PRO A 91 13.15 -9.07 2.28
C PRO A 91 11.61 -9.01 2.33
N PHE A 92 10.98 -10.18 2.49
CA PHE A 92 9.55 -10.27 2.76
C PHE A 92 9.27 -10.08 4.26
N GLU A 93 8.74 -8.91 4.62
CA GLU A 93 8.44 -8.55 6.00
C GLU A 93 7.26 -9.37 6.57
N PRO A 94 7.43 -10.14 7.66
CA PRO A 94 6.36 -10.98 8.22
C PRO A 94 5.11 -10.17 8.63
N SER A 95 5.29 -8.92 9.06
CA SER A 95 4.21 -8.01 9.48
C SER A 95 3.23 -7.67 8.34
N LEU A 96 3.65 -7.82 7.08
CA LEU A 96 2.80 -7.55 5.92
C LEU A 96 1.63 -8.52 5.84
N ARG A 97 1.84 -9.82 6.14
CA ARG A 97 0.75 -10.82 6.13
C ARG A 97 -0.40 -10.41 7.04
N ASN A 98 -0.06 -10.05 8.28
CA ASN A 98 -1.05 -9.68 9.29
C ASN A 98 -1.72 -8.35 8.94
N SER A 99 -0.97 -7.39 8.42
CA SER A 99 -1.52 -6.09 8.00
C SER A 99 -2.45 -6.24 6.80
N LEU A 100 -2.06 -7.01 5.78
CA LEU A 100 -2.86 -7.26 4.59
C LEU A 100 -4.15 -8.03 4.91
N GLY A 101 -4.08 -9.04 5.78
CA GLY A 101 -5.26 -9.77 6.24
C GLY A 101 -6.30 -8.86 6.91
N ARG A 102 -5.86 -7.95 7.78
CA ARG A 102 -6.75 -6.97 8.42
C ARG A 102 -7.32 -5.94 7.45
N MET A 103 -6.49 -5.43 6.52
CA MET A 103 -6.96 -4.51 5.48
C MET A 103 -8.06 -5.16 4.62
N ILE A 104 -7.86 -6.40 4.18
CA ILE A 104 -8.85 -7.15 3.40
C ILE A 104 -10.12 -7.40 4.21
N ALA A 105 -10.00 -7.78 5.48
CA ALA A 105 -11.16 -7.97 6.35
C ALA A 105 -11.99 -6.68 6.47
N ARG A 106 -11.31 -5.53 6.62
CA ARG A 106 -11.97 -4.21 6.63
C ARG A 106 -12.68 -3.93 5.29
N TRP A 107 -12.04 -4.18 4.16
CA TRP A 107 -12.66 -3.96 2.84
C TRP A 107 -13.91 -4.83 2.63
N ARG A 108 -13.87 -6.10 3.09
CA ARG A 108 -15.02 -7.02 3.06
C ARG A 108 -16.18 -6.53 3.92
N ALA A 109 -15.90 -5.94 5.07
CA ALA A 109 -16.94 -5.39 5.93
C ALA A 109 -17.67 -4.19 5.28
N THR A 110 -16.98 -3.43 4.42
CA THR A 110 -17.56 -2.26 3.72
C THR A 110 -18.18 -2.56 2.36
N ASP A 111 -17.95 -3.75 1.81
CA ASP A 111 -18.43 -4.14 0.48
C ASP A 111 -19.06 -5.55 0.53
N PRO A 112 -20.41 -5.65 0.51
CA PRO A 112 -21.13 -6.90 0.68
C PRO A 112 -21.09 -7.81 -0.56
N ALA A 113 -20.51 -7.36 -1.68
CA ALA A 113 -20.39 -8.18 -2.88
C ALA A 113 -19.54 -9.46 -2.62
N PRO A 114 -19.77 -10.57 -3.33
CA PRO A 114 -18.97 -11.78 -3.17
C PRO A 114 -17.47 -11.53 -3.38
N TRP A 115 -16.63 -12.00 -2.44
CA TRP A 115 -15.18 -11.88 -2.53
C TRP A 115 -14.52 -13.21 -2.91
N PRO A 116 -13.46 -13.20 -3.73
CA PRO A 116 -12.69 -14.41 -4.00
C PRO A 116 -12.00 -14.94 -2.74
N SER A 117 -11.62 -16.22 -2.78
CA SER A 117 -10.61 -16.73 -1.85
C SER A 117 -9.28 -16.02 -2.12
N ILE A 118 -8.56 -15.61 -1.08
CA ILE A 118 -7.30 -14.86 -1.23
C ILE A 118 -6.19 -15.61 -0.52
N ARG A 119 -5.11 -15.91 -1.24
CA ARG A 119 -3.93 -16.62 -0.73
C ARG A 119 -2.69 -15.77 -0.92
N LEU A 120 -1.89 -15.63 0.13
CA LEU A 120 -0.63 -14.89 0.10
C LEU A 120 0.56 -15.85 0.10
N GLY A 121 1.39 -15.77 -0.94
CA GLY A 121 2.63 -16.51 -1.06
C GLY A 121 3.59 -16.28 0.12
N THR A 122 4.55 -17.18 0.29
CA THR A 122 5.50 -17.17 1.42
C THR A 122 6.66 -16.19 1.26
N GLY A 123 6.72 -15.45 0.14
CA GLY A 123 7.88 -14.64 -0.21
C GLY A 123 9.08 -15.49 -0.66
N TRP A 124 10.22 -14.83 -0.80
CA TRP A 124 11.48 -15.42 -1.22
C TRP A 124 12.27 -15.81 0.04
N ALA A 125 12.01 -17.01 0.58
CA ALA A 125 12.75 -17.50 1.73
C ALA A 125 14.14 -17.98 1.29
N PRO A 126 15.24 -17.49 1.91
CA PRO A 126 16.61 -17.79 1.48
C PRO A 126 16.99 -19.28 1.56
N HIS A 127 16.20 -20.10 2.26
CA HIS A 127 16.41 -21.54 2.41
C HIS A 127 15.79 -22.40 1.29
N THR A 128 15.29 -21.77 0.21
CA THR A 128 14.79 -22.50 -0.98
C THR A 128 15.82 -22.41 -2.11
N ALA A 129 15.78 -23.33 -3.09
CA ALA A 129 16.75 -23.38 -4.19
C ALA A 129 16.53 -22.30 -5.28
N ALA A 130 15.36 -21.67 -5.33
CA ALA A 130 15.03 -20.67 -6.36
C ALA A 130 15.67 -19.29 -6.13
N PRO A 131 15.77 -18.77 -4.89
CA PRO A 131 16.45 -17.50 -4.60
C PRO A 131 17.93 -17.45 -4.96
N SER A 132 18.67 -18.57 -4.86
CA SER A 132 20.10 -18.57 -5.21
C SER A 132 20.31 -18.34 -6.71
N GLY A 133 19.53 -18.99 -7.57
CA GLY A 133 19.63 -18.78 -9.02
C GLY A 133 19.27 -17.34 -9.44
N LEU A 134 18.27 -16.72 -8.80
CA LEU A 134 17.99 -15.29 -9.05
C LEU A 134 19.15 -14.41 -8.59
N LEU A 135 19.71 -14.67 -7.40
CA LEU A 135 20.85 -13.91 -6.89
C LEU A 135 22.04 -14.01 -7.84
N ASP A 136 22.36 -15.21 -8.32
CA ASP A 136 23.43 -15.43 -9.28
C ASP A 136 23.19 -14.66 -10.58
N CYS A 137 21.96 -14.67 -11.11
CA CYS A 137 21.59 -13.88 -12.29
C CYS A 137 21.74 -12.37 -12.03
N LEU A 138 21.33 -11.87 -10.87
CA LEU A 138 21.47 -10.45 -10.50
C LEU A 138 22.93 -10.05 -10.35
N VAL A 139 23.76 -10.91 -9.74
CA VAL A 139 25.21 -10.70 -9.61
C VAL A 139 25.87 -10.69 -10.99
N ALA A 140 25.54 -11.64 -11.86
CA ALA A 140 26.06 -11.70 -13.22
C ALA A 140 25.65 -10.46 -14.04
N ALA A 141 24.41 -10.01 -13.92
CA ALA A 141 23.94 -8.77 -14.56
C ALA A 141 24.69 -7.54 -14.03
N ALA A 142 24.91 -7.45 -12.72
CA ALA A 142 25.67 -6.36 -12.11
C ALA A 142 27.15 -6.37 -12.52
N ALA A 143 27.75 -7.54 -12.71
CA ALA A 143 29.13 -7.67 -13.18
C ALA A 143 29.33 -7.14 -14.62
N GLY A 144 28.26 -7.14 -15.43
CA GLY A 144 28.25 -6.57 -16.78
C GLY A 144 27.77 -5.12 -16.85
N ALA A 145 27.50 -4.47 -15.71
CA ALA A 145 26.99 -3.09 -15.70
C ALA A 145 28.10 -2.08 -15.99
N GLU A 146 27.75 -1.02 -16.72
CA GLU A 146 28.63 0.13 -16.92
C GLU A 146 28.96 0.81 -15.57
N PRO A 147 30.19 1.31 -15.37
CA PRO A 147 30.53 2.09 -14.19
C PRO A 147 29.61 3.30 -14.04
N LEU A 148 29.21 3.59 -12.79
CA LEU A 148 28.47 4.81 -12.51
C LEU A 148 29.33 6.04 -12.82
N SER A 149 28.87 6.90 -13.72
CA SER A 149 29.47 8.23 -13.88
C SER A 149 29.17 9.04 -12.63
N VAL A 150 30.22 9.45 -11.93
CA VAL A 150 30.13 10.40 -10.83
C VAL A 150 30.51 11.78 -11.36
N ASP A 151 29.52 12.46 -11.92
CA ASP A 151 29.70 13.83 -12.36
C ASP A 151 29.96 14.72 -11.13
N THR A 152 30.89 15.66 -11.24
CA THR A 152 31.04 16.71 -10.23
C THR A 152 29.79 17.57 -10.24
N ALA A 153 28.94 17.39 -9.22
CA ALA A 153 27.67 18.09 -9.11
C ALA A 153 27.92 19.61 -9.13
N LYS A 154 27.32 20.30 -10.11
CA LYS A 154 27.19 21.75 -10.05
C LYS A 154 26.25 22.08 -8.88
N PRO A 155 26.59 23.01 -7.99
CA PRO A 155 25.70 23.40 -6.91
C PRO A 155 24.45 24.05 -7.52
N GLU A 156 23.36 23.30 -7.55
CA GLU A 156 22.05 23.76 -7.99
C GLU A 156 21.31 24.37 -6.78
N GLY A 157 20.75 25.58 -6.96
CA GLY A 157 19.94 26.21 -5.93
C GLY A 157 18.59 25.50 -5.77
N SER A 158 18.00 25.58 -4.58
CA SER A 158 16.63 25.08 -4.34
C SER A 158 15.66 26.25 -4.18
N LEU A 159 14.50 26.15 -4.82
CA LEU A 159 13.37 27.03 -4.52
C LEU A 159 12.69 26.54 -3.24
N VAL A 160 12.57 27.43 -2.24
CA VAL A 160 11.82 27.16 -1.02
C VAL A 160 10.35 27.55 -1.27
N PRO A 161 9.41 26.59 -1.33
CA PRO A 161 8.02 26.91 -1.65
C PRO A 161 7.31 27.56 -0.45
N ALA A 162 6.45 28.54 -0.73
CA ALA A 162 5.64 29.25 0.28
C ALA A 162 4.43 28.44 0.81
N GLN A 163 4.52 27.11 0.84
CA GLN A 163 3.42 26.23 1.29
C GLN A 163 3.19 26.39 2.79
N HIS A 164 2.01 26.87 3.17
CA HIS A 164 1.61 27.10 4.56
C HIS A 164 1.43 25.79 5.33
N HIS A 165 0.71 24.83 4.75
CA HIS A 165 0.30 23.63 5.48
C HIS A 165 1.31 22.48 5.40
N ARG A 166 1.43 21.72 6.48
CA ARG A 166 2.00 20.35 6.48
C ARG A 166 0.92 19.38 6.91
N VAL A 167 0.56 18.48 6.00
CA VAL A 167 -0.48 17.48 6.25
C VAL A 167 0.20 16.16 6.58
N LEU A 168 0.24 15.84 7.87
CA LEU A 168 0.87 14.67 8.43
C LEU A 168 -0.12 13.50 8.44
N LEU A 169 0.16 12.44 7.70
CA LEU A 169 -0.62 11.19 7.76
C LEU A 169 0.16 10.11 8.51
N CYS A 170 -0.43 9.60 9.58
CA CYS A 170 0.18 8.56 10.42
C CYS A 170 0.24 7.22 9.68
N ALA A 171 1.45 6.66 9.53
CA ALA A 171 1.68 5.31 9.03
C ALA A 171 2.17 4.35 10.14
N GLY A 172 1.96 4.70 11.41
CA GLY A 172 2.19 3.80 12.55
C GLY A 172 1.32 2.53 12.48
N GLY A 173 1.68 1.51 13.28
CA GLY A 173 1.05 0.18 13.23
C GLY A 173 -0.49 0.19 13.20
N PRO A 174 -1.18 0.79 14.20
CA PRO A 174 -2.65 0.86 14.22
C PRO A 174 -3.24 1.59 12.99
N CYS A 175 -2.65 2.71 12.56
CA CYS A 175 -3.12 3.44 11.37
C CYS A 175 -2.91 2.63 10.09
N THR A 176 -1.77 1.97 9.92
CA THR A 176 -1.52 1.07 8.79
C THR A 176 -2.53 -0.08 8.76
N GLN A 177 -2.84 -0.67 9.91
CA GLN A 177 -3.87 -1.72 10.02
C GLN A 177 -5.27 -1.20 9.67
N ALA A 178 -5.57 0.04 10.02
CA ALA A 178 -6.81 0.72 9.66
C ALA A 178 -6.85 1.23 8.20
N GLY A 179 -5.79 1.00 7.41
CA GLY A 179 -5.76 1.33 5.98
C GLY A 179 -5.05 2.64 5.61
N ALA A 180 -4.24 3.22 6.50
CA ALA A 180 -3.55 4.50 6.25
C ALA A 180 -2.61 4.50 5.02
N LEU A 181 -2.10 3.34 4.59
CA LEU A 181 -1.28 3.28 3.36
C LEU A 181 -2.11 3.53 2.09
N ILE A 182 -3.38 3.15 2.10
CA ILE A 182 -4.33 3.46 1.03
C ILE A 182 -4.61 4.96 1.04
N LEU A 183 -4.87 5.52 2.23
CA LEU A 183 -5.06 6.97 2.40
C LEU A 183 -3.84 7.77 1.99
N TRP A 184 -2.64 7.23 2.19
CA TRP A 184 -1.41 7.87 1.73
C TRP A 184 -1.35 7.95 0.20
N GLN A 185 -1.70 6.86 -0.49
CA GLN A 185 -1.79 6.87 -1.96
C GLN A 185 -2.85 7.86 -2.44
N HIS A 186 -4.03 7.83 -1.82
CA HIS A 186 -5.14 8.73 -2.10
C HIS A 186 -4.76 10.20 -1.90
N LEU A 187 -4.18 10.54 -0.75
CA LEU A 187 -3.69 11.89 -0.42
C LEU A 187 -2.68 12.39 -1.47
N ARG A 188 -1.74 11.53 -1.90
CA ARG A 188 -0.73 11.90 -2.90
C ARG A 188 -1.33 12.10 -4.28
N ALA A 189 -2.31 11.27 -4.66
CA ALA A 189 -3.05 11.44 -5.90
C ALA A 189 -3.81 12.78 -5.90
N ARG A 190 -4.55 13.09 -4.82
CA ARG A 190 -5.26 14.37 -4.70
C ARG A 190 -4.35 15.59 -4.60
N GLN A 191 -3.19 15.45 -3.97
CA GLN A 191 -2.18 16.52 -3.96
C GLN A 191 -1.73 16.88 -5.38
N ASP A 192 -1.56 15.90 -6.27
CA ASP A 192 -1.18 16.18 -7.65
C ASP A 192 -2.38 16.60 -8.52
N GLU A 193 -3.50 15.90 -8.43
CA GLU A 193 -4.73 16.18 -9.19
C GLU A 193 -5.23 17.60 -8.93
N TRP A 194 -5.26 18.02 -7.67
CA TRP A 194 -5.77 19.34 -7.26
C TRP A 194 -4.67 20.37 -7.08
N LYS A 195 -3.43 20.07 -7.51
CA LYS A 195 -2.27 20.98 -7.46
C LYS A 195 -2.10 21.65 -6.08
N LEU A 196 -2.33 20.90 -5.00
CA LEU A 196 -2.37 21.43 -3.63
C LEU A 196 -1.03 22.01 -3.15
N ARG A 197 0.07 21.80 -3.89
CA ARG A 197 1.36 22.44 -3.61
C ARG A 197 1.37 23.93 -3.94
N GLN A 198 0.51 24.36 -4.86
CA GLN A 198 0.43 25.73 -5.38
C GLN A 198 -0.92 26.37 -5.07
N GLU A 199 -2.00 25.58 -5.04
CA GLU A 199 -3.35 26.06 -4.80
C GLU A 199 -3.63 26.39 -3.34
N GLY A 200 -4.51 27.37 -3.12
CA GLY A 200 -4.87 27.88 -1.79
C GLY A 200 -3.66 28.40 -1.02
N ALA A 201 -3.59 28.11 0.28
CA ALA A 201 -2.41 28.43 1.10
C ALA A 201 -1.21 27.49 0.82
N GLY A 202 -1.37 26.49 -0.06
CA GLY A 202 -0.38 25.48 -0.36
C GLY A 202 -0.16 24.47 0.77
N MET A 203 0.12 23.22 0.41
CA MET A 203 0.40 22.15 1.36
C MET A 203 1.50 21.22 0.86
N MET A 204 2.14 20.55 1.83
CA MET A 204 2.97 19.39 1.58
C MET A 204 2.48 18.20 2.42
N SER A 205 2.20 17.07 1.76
CA SER A 205 1.94 15.80 2.45
C SER A 205 3.21 15.30 3.13
N CYS A 206 3.09 14.81 4.35
CA CYS A 206 4.14 14.14 5.09
C CYS A 206 3.63 12.81 5.60
N ARG A 207 4.34 11.72 5.31
CA ARG A 207 4.07 10.44 5.94
C ARG A 207 4.88 10.34 7.22
N THR A 208 4.21 10.11 8.33
CA THR A 208 4.85 10.04 9.65
C THR A 208 4.75 8.64 10.24
N THR A 209 5.49 8.39 11.32
CA THR A 209 5.26 7.22 12.18
C THR A 209 4.08 7.50 13.11
N CYS A 210 4.12 7.11 14.38
CA CYS A 210 3.01 7.32 15.30
C CYS A 210 2.80 8.82 15.59
N LEU A 211 1.56 9.29 15.49
CA LEU A 211 1.14 10.65 15.89
C LEU A 211 0.46 10.71 17.27
N GLY A 212 0.31 9.57 17.97
CA GLY A 212 -0.23 9.51 19.33
C GLY A 212 -1.60 8.82 19.48
N PRO A 213 -2.71 9.35 18.91
CA PRO A 213 -4.05 8.87 19.21
C PRO A 213 -4.40 7.59 18.43
N CYS A 214 -3.70 6.50 18.72
CA CYS A 214 -3.82 5.20 18.04
C CYS A 214 -5.24 4.63 18.04
N ALA A 215 -6.04 4.92 19.06
CA ALA A 215 -7.44 4.48 19.15
C ALA A 215 -8.39 5.27 18.22
N LEU A 216 -7.89 6.30 17.54
CA LEU A 216 -8.63 7.09 16.55
C LEU A 216 -8.11 6.83 15.13
N ALA A 217 -7.42 5.71 14.91
CA ALA A 217 -6.85 5.37 13.62
C ALA A 217 -7.91 5.23 12.50
N PRO A 218 -7.59 5.61 11.24
CA PRO A 218 -6.39 6.32 10.78
C PRO A 218 -6.35 7.79 11.22
N VAL A 219 -5.17 8.28 11.57
CA VAL A 219 -4.96 9.65 12.09
C VAL A 219 -4.24 10.55 11.06
N MET A 220 -4.75 11.76 10.89
CA MET A 220 -4.11 12.85 10.16
C MET A 220 -4.02 14.12 11.02
N GLN A 221 -2.93 14.87 10.89
CA GLN A 221 -2.79 16.19 11.51
C GLN A 221 -2.45 17.25 10.46
N VAL A 222 -2.97 18.46 10.62
CA VAL A 222 -2.64 19.60 9.76
C VAL A 222 -1.94 20.67 10.60
N TRP A 223 -0.73 21.04 10.21
CA TRP A 223 0.05 22.12 10.80
C TRP A 223 0.04 23.35 9.89
N PRO A 224 0.10 24.59 10.43
CA PRO A 224 0.40 24.91 11.84
C PRO A 224 -0.79 24.81 12.83
N ASP A 225 -2.00 24.62 12.32
CA ASP A 225 -3.26 24.71 13.08
C ASP A 225 -3.40 23.66 14.20
N GLY A 226 -2.62 22.56 14.14
CA GLY A 226 -2.63 21.50 15.14
C GLY A 226 -3.89 20.63 15.12
N ALA A 227 -4.76 20.81 14.12
CA ALA A 227 -6.01 20.05 14.02
C ALA A 227 -5.73 18.56 13.82
N THR A 228 -6.35 17.73 14.67
CA THR A 228 -6.22 16.26 14.63
C THR A 228 -7.51 15.64 14.11
N TYR A 229 -7.40 14.84 13.05
CA TYR A 229 -8.49 14.10 12.43
C TYR A 229 -8.29 12.60 12.65
N GLY A 230 -9.36 11.89 12.99
CA GLY A 230 -9.34 10.45 13.28
C GLY A 230 -10.45 9.71 12.54
N GLY A 231 -10.28 8.39 12.38
CA GLY A 231 -11.25 7.54 11.67
C GLY A 231 -11.35 7.81 10.18
N LEU A 232 -10.30 8.37 9.58
CA LEU A 232 -10.36 8.80 8.20
C LEU A 232 -10.52 7.62 7.23
N ASP A 233 -11.28 7.87 6.18
CA ASP A 233 -11.31 7.13 4.93
C ASP A 233 -10.95 8.09 3.76
N GLU A 234 -11.08 7.62 2.52
CA GLU A 234 -10.81 8.43 1.33
C GLU A 234 -11.72 9.68 1.27
N THR A 235 -13.00 9.53 1.61
CA THR A 235 -13.99 10.63 1.61
C THR A 235 -13.69 11.66 2.69
N GLY A 236 -13.38 11.23 3.91
CA GLY A 236 -12.99 12.10 5.01
C GLY A 236 -11.67 12.82 4.72
N THR A 237 -10.74 12.15 4.06
CA THR A 237 -9.50 12.78 3.58
C THR A 237 -9.81 13.90 2.59
N ASP A 238 -10.73 13.68 1.64
CA ASP A 238 -11.16 14.71 0.68
C ASP A 238 -11.81 15.91 1.36
N ALA A 239 -12.64 15.64 2.38
CA ALA A 239 -13.29 16.68 3.16
C ALA A 239 -12.25 17.57 3.88
N VAL A 240 -11.23 16.96 4.50
CA VAL A 240 -10.15 17.71 5.16
C VAL A 240 -9.36 18.54 4.15
N LEU A 241 -9.03 17.98 2.98
CA LEU A 241 -8.28 18.71 1.95
C LEU A 241 -9.08 19.90 1.40
N ARG A 242 -10.37 19.73 1.12
CA ARG A 242 -11.22 20.81 0.59
C ARG A 242 -11.57 21.85 1.64
N GLY A 243 -12.04 21.43 2.81
CA GLY A 243 -12.48 22.33 3.87
C GLY A 243 -11.32 23.02 4.57
N HIS A 244 -10.37 22.22 5.08
CA HIS A 244 -9.30 22.76 5.92
C HIS A 244 -8.14 23.31 5.11
N VAL A 245 -7.60 22.53 4.17
CA VAL A 245 -6.38 22.93 3.46
C VAL A 245 -6.66 24.01 2.41
N LEU A 246 -7.70 23.85 1.59
CA LEU A 246 -8.08 24.83 0.57
C LEU A 246 -8.98 25.94 1.14
N GLY A 247 -9.95 25.60 1.98
CA GLY A 247 -10.92 26.54 2.53
C GLY A 247 -10.52 27.21 3.86
N GLY A 248 -9.43 26.78 4.50
CA GLY A 248 -8.96 27.34 5.77
C GLY A 248 -9.88 27.06 6.97
N GLN A 249 -10.83 26.12 6.86
CA GLN A 249 -11.80 25.81 7.92
C GLN A 249 -11.66 24.35 8.37
N PRO A 250 -11.28 24.07 9.63
CA PRO A 250 -11.23 22.72 10.16
C PRO A 250 -12.56 21.97 10.03
N VAL A 251 -12.50 20.67 9.76
CA VAL A 251 -13.69 19.84 9.58
C VAL A 251 -14.12 19.24 10.92
N ASP A 252 -14.91 19.96 11.71
CA ASP A 252 -15.25 19.60 13.10
C ASP A 252 -15.88 18.19 13.25
N ALA A 253 -16.65 17.76 12.25
CA ALA A 253 -17.25 16.42 12.21
C ALA A 253 -16.22 15.28 12.24
N LEU A 254 -14.97 15.54 11.80
CA LEU A 254 -13.86 14.58 11.79
C LEU A 254 -12.75 14.95 12.80
N ARG A 255 -12.76 16.17 13.32
CA ARG A 255 -11.74 16.73 14.21
C ARG A 255 -11.94 16.27 15.65
N TYR A 256 -10.85 15.94 16.34
CA TYR A 256 -10.80 15.66 17.77
C TYR A 256 -10.00 16.73 18.49
N GLU A 257 -10.57 17.27 19.57
CA GLU A 257 -9.93 18.33 20.37
C GLU A 257 -8.99 17.75 21.45
N PRO A 258 -7.90 18.46 21.81
CA PRO A 258 -7.00 18.05 22.87
C PRO A 258 -7.59 18.33 24.26
N THR A 259 -8.64 17.61 24.64
CA THR A 259 -9.38 17.82 25.91
C THR A 259 -8.66 17.29 27.16
N GLY A 260 -7.50 16.63 26.99
CA GLY A 260 -6.79 15.94 28.07
C GLY A 260 -7.46 14.64 28.55
N ARG A 261 -8.57 14.21 27.91
CA ARG A 261 -9.31 12.98 28.26
C ARG A 261 -9.20 11.92 27.17
N LYS A 262 -9.41 10.65 27.53
CA LYS A 262 -9.48 9.55 26.56
C LYS A 262 -10.69 9.77 25.65
N GLN A 263 -10.46 9.72 24.34
CA GLN A 263 -11.50 9.79 23.32
C GLN A 263 -11.62 8.44 22.61
N ARG A 264 -12.79 8.15 22.04
CA ARG A 264 -13.10 6.94 21.26
C ARG A 264 -13.44 7.34 19.83
N LEU A 265 -13.28 6.40 18.90
CA LEU A 265 -13.65 6.62 17.52
C LEU A 265 -15.17 6.84 17.44
N ARG A 266 -15.58 7.94 16.80
CA ARG A 266 -16.99 8.24 16.56
C ARG A 266 -17.61 7.15 15.69
N GLY A 267 -18.76 6.62 16.12
CA GLY A 267 -19.46 5.56 15.40
C GLY A 267 -19.04 4.12 15.76
N GLU A 268 -18.04 3.93 16.62
CA GLU A 268 -17.78 2.64 17.28
C GLU A 268 -18.37 2.67 18.70
N ASP A 269 -19.68 2.42 18.82
CA ASP A 269 -20.35 2.26 20.12
C ASP A 269 -19.96 0.90 20.73
N GLY A 270 -18.87 0.90 21.50
CA GLY A 270 -18.57 -0.12 22.52
C GLY A 270 -18.82 0.47 23.92
N PRO A 271 -19.28 -0.33 24.90
CA PRO A 271 -19.85 0.22 26.14
C PRO A 271 -18.81 1.08 26.88
N ALA A 272 -19.25 2.27 27.30
CA ALA A 272 -18.50 3.13 28.17
C ALA A 272 -18.15 2.36 29.46
N GLN A 273 -16.87 2.31 29.80
CA GLN A 273 -16.36 2.00 31.13
C GLN A 273 -15.56 3.20 31.63
#